data_AF-A0AAD9DGR8-F1
#
_entry.id   AF-A0AAD9DGR8-F1
#
_cell.length_a   1.000
_cell.length_b   1.000
_cell.length_c   1.000
_cell.angle_alpha   90.00
_cell.angle_beta   90.00
_cell.angle_gamma   90.00
#
_symmetry.space_group_name_H-M   'P 1'
#
loop_
_entity.id
_entity.type
_entity.pdbx_description
1 polymer ?
#
loop_
_entity_poly.entity_id
_entity_poly.type
_entity_poly.pdbx_seq_one_letter_code
_entity_poly.pdbx_strand_id
1 'polypeptide(L)'
;MEKLITEKYWKHPIFVEALQLERCCEKLEIDMSQMLLPLANLAREIMDEWKGRLRALAVVRDGDSGKKLLQPCLHWNQLPGWRELLRRLKSILCRKPGHGESTGIRPFLLDLQGVPRNNKDAVDKSIEVYLYPPLKNSNNPYAHLEEFVGDVQVLQKVLNIPGMPVLAEERLSGSKSDKATMLDLVTKFNEVWDEEMFVAQYKDWYDLVKRQQELNVGTVSEDGEQQPSLSELAEAIRETEIELSIAMASKDQLDMVRKRLEDLRSSKAKRHAVLASIVQDVGMRELDEIIIVSPPEENATAEFPKLSELGLFGDQLTMSGEVLPLG
;
A
#
# COMPACT_ATOMS: atom_id res chain seq x y z
N MET A 1 20.70 31.68 10.94
CA MET A 1 21.19 30.37 11.43
C MET A 1 20.23 29.25 11.07
N GLU A 2 18.90 29.41 11.21
CA GLU A 2 17.89 28.43 10.73
C GLU A 2 18.17 27.89 9.32
N LYS A 3 18.36 28.77 8.33
CA LYS A 3 18.66 28.35 6.93
C LYS A 3 19.89 27.45 6.78
N LEU A 4 20.92 27.63 7.62
CA LEU A 4 22.18 26.88 7.54
C LEU A 4 22.04 25.46 8.11
N ILE A 5 21.19 25.29 9.12
CA ILE A 5 20.94 23.99 9.77
C ILE A 5 20.00 23.18 8.88
N THR A 6 18.88 23.77 8.45
CA THR A 6 17.97 23.09 7.52
C THR A 6 18.72 22.69 6.23
N GLU A 7 19.52 23.58 5.63
CA GLU A 7 20.28 23.20 4.43
C GLU A 7 21.27 22.07 4.65
N LYS A 8 21.92 21.97 5.81
CA LYS A 8 22.88 20.90 6.11
C LYS A 8 22.18 19.53 6.19
N TYR A 9 21.01 19.48 6.82
CA TYR A 9 20.26 18.24 6.99
C TYR A 9 19.48 17.82 5.73
N TRP A 10 18.89 18.76 4.99
CA TRP A 10 18.24 18.48 3.70
C TRP A 10 19.24 18.05 2.60
N LYS A 11 20.51 18.42 2.74
CA LYS A 11 21.60 17.98 1.85
C LYS A 11 22.27 16.70 2.35
N HIS A 12 21.77 16.06 3.42
CA HIS A 12 22.32 14.80 3.88
C HIS A 12 22.17 13.74 2.78
N PRO A 13 23.23 12.99 2.43
CA PRO A 13 23.20 12.05 1.30
C PRO A 13 22.02 11.07 1.35
N ILE A 14 21.70 10.55 2.55
CA ILE A 14 20.58 9.62 2.77
C ILE A 14 19.22 10.23 2.40
N PHE A 15 18.96 11.49 2.78
CA PHE A 15 17.70 12.16 2.40
C PHE A 15 17.64 12.47 0.90
N VAL A 16 18.77 12.88 0.34
CA VAL A 16 18.87 13.14 -1.11
C VAL A 16 18.62 11.85 -1.89
N GLU A 17 19.23 10.73 -1.47
CA GLU A 17 19.02 9.42 -2.06
C GLU A 17 17.57 8.98 -1.92
N ALA A 18 16.99 9.03 -0.72
CA ALA A 18 15.60 8.65 -0.48
C ALA A 18 14.60 9.44 -1.36
N LEU A 19 14.80 10.76 -1.50
CA LEU A 19 14.00 11.60 -2.38
C LEU A 19 14.18 11.27 -3.87
N GLN A 20 15.40 10.91 -4.29
CA GLN A 20 15.67 10.47 -5.66
C GLN A 20 15.00 9.12 -5.94
N LEU A 21 15.09 8.17 -5.01
CA LEU A 21 14.43 6.88 -5.11
C LEU A 21 12.91 7.06 -5.23
N GLU A 22 12.29 7.90 -4.40
CA GLU A 22 10.83 8.14 -4.47
C GLU A 22 10.42 8.72 -5.83
N ARG A 23 11.17 9.68 -6.36
CA ARG A 23 10.90 10.25 -7.70
C ARG A 23 11.06 9.21 -8.82
N CYS A 24 12.04 8.33 -8.71
CA CYS A 24 12.24 7.24 -9.67
C CYS A 24 11.09 6.22 -9.58
N CYS A 25 10.68 5.84 -8.36
CA CYS A 25 9.53 4.97 -8.12
C CYS A 25 8.25 5.57 -8.70
N GLU A 26 7.97 6.85 -8.43
CA GLU A 26 6.78 7.55 -8.96
C GLU A 26 6.78 7.52 -10.50
N LYS A 27 7.93 7.76 -11.13
CA LYS A 27 8.03 7.71 -12.60
C LYS A 27 7.74 6.30 -13.14
N LEU A 28 8.36 5.27 -12.56
CA LEU A 28 8.12 3.88 -12.97
C LEU A 28 6.66 3.47 -12.76
N GLU A 29 6.05 3.90 -11.65
CA GLU A 29 4.63 3.68 -11.37
C GLU A 29 3.74 4.35 -12.42
N ILE A 30 4.04 5.58 -12.83
CA ILE A 30 3.31 6.27 -13.90
C ILE A 30 3.46 5.49 -15.21
N ASP A 31 4.68 5.12 -15.60
CA ASP A 31 4.93 4.41 -16.87
C ASP A 31 4.20 3.06 -16.90
N MET A 32 4.32 2.25 -15.82
CA MET A 32 3.59 0.98 -15.69
C MET A 32 2.07 1.19 -15.66
N SER A 33 1.57 2.25 -15.03
CA SER A 33 0.14 2.56 -14.99
C SER A 33 -0.42 2.89 -16.37
N GLN A 34 0.35 3.58 -17.21
CA GLN A 34 -0.02 3.87 -18.59
C GLN A 34 -0.07 2.59 -19.42
N MET A 35 0.86 1.65 -19.20
CA MET A 35 0.85 0.34 -19.86
C MET A 35 -0.38 -0.50 -19.49
N LEU A 36 -0.77 -0.48 -18.21
CA LEU A 36 -1.94 -1.24 -17.73
C LEU A 36 -3.27 -0.54 -17.98
N LEU A 37 -3.29 0.75 -18.32
CA LEU A 37 -4.53 1.52 -18.45
C LEU A 37 -5.52 0.94 -19.48
N PRO A 38 -5.10 0.52 -20.69
CA PRO A 38 -6.01 -0.14 -21.64
C PRO A 38 -6.61 -1.42 -21.06
N LEU A 39 -5.79 -2.22 -20.36
CA LEU A 39 -6.22 -3.46 -19.72
C LEU A 39 -7.19 -3.20 -18.55
N ALA A 40 -6.96 -2.16 -17.75
CA ALA A 40 -7.85 -1.74 -16.68
C ALA A 40 -9.21 -1.25 -17.22
N ASN A 41 -9.20 -0.49 -18.33
CA ASN A 41 -10.42 -0.07 -19.01
C ASN A 41 -11.19 -1.27 -19.58
N LEU A 42 -10.48 -2.24 -20.15
CA LEU A 42 -11.09 -3.49 -20.62
C LEU A 42 -11.70 -4.28 -19.46
N ALA A 43 -10.98 -4.39 -18.34
CA ALA A 43 -11.48 -5.06 -17.14
C ALA A 43 -12.74 -4.38 -16.59
N ARG A 44 -12.80 -3.04 -16.63
CA ARG A 44 -14.00 -2.28 -16.27
C ARG A 44 -15.16 -2.59 -17.22
N GLU A 45 -14.92 -2.57 -18.52
CA GLU A 45 -15.95 -2.87 -19.52
C GLU A 45 -16.51 -4.29 -19.35
N ILE A 46 -15.63 -5.28 -19.13
CA ILE A 46 -16.01 -6.68 -18.89
C ILE A 46 -16.79 -6.84 -17.57
N MET A 47 -16.46 -6.08 -16.53
CA MET A 47 -17.04 -6.29 -15.19
C MET A 47 -18.30 -5.44 -14.92
N ASP A 48 -18.40 -4.24 -15.50
CA ASP A 48 -19.51 -3.31 -15.25
C ASP A 48 -20.56 -3.28 -16.35
N GLU A 49 -20.11 -3.18 -17.61
CA GLU A 49 -20.99 -2.95 -18.75
C GLU A 49 -21.39 -4.26 -19.43
N TRP A 50 -20.51 -5.25 -19.40
CA TRP A 50 -20.75 -6.55 -20.00
C TRP A 50 -21.49 -7.48 -19.04
N LYS A 51 -22.73 -7.85 -19.41
CA LYS A 51 -23.64 -8.68 -18.58
C LYS A 51 -23.42 -10.19 -18.72
N GLY A 52 -22.39 -10.63 -19.44
CA GLY A 52 -22.14 -12.06 -19.65
C GLY A 52 -21.31 -12.70 -18.53
N ARG A 53 -20.95 -13.98 -18.73
CA ARG A 53 -20.06 -14.71 -17.81
C ARG A 53 -18.80 -15.15 -18.54
N LEU A 54 -17.64 -14.94 -17.93
CA LEU A 54 -16.39 -15.57 -18.37
C LEU A 54 -16.59 -17.10 -18.43
N ARG A 55 -16.28 -17.69 -19.58
CA ARG A 55 -16.36 -19.14 -19.81
C ARG A 55 -14.99 -19.73 -20.07
N ALA A 56 -14.82 -20.98 -19.66
CA ALA A 56 -13.68 -21.79 -20.09
C ALA A 56 -13.70 -21.90 -21.61
N LEU A 57 -12.52 -21.83 -22.23
CA LEU A 57 -12.38 -21.81 -23.68
C LEU A 57 -11.39 -22.87 -24.14
N ALA A 58 -11.78 -23.63 -25.15
CA ALA A 58 -10.90 -24.52 -25.90
C ALA A 58 -11.01 -24.18 -27.39
N VAL A 59 -9.87 -24.11 -28.07
CA VAL A 59 -9.80 -23.85 -29.50
C VAL A 59 -9.41 -25.14 -30.20
N VAL A 60 -10.07 -25.45 -31.32
CA VAL A 60 -9.70 -26.58 -32.16
C VAL A 60 -8.54 -26.15 -33.04
N ARG A 61 -7.38 -26.78 -32.89
CA ARG A 61 -6.25 -26.65 -33.82
C ARG A 61 -6.14 -27.92 -34.66
N ASP A 62 -5.79 -27.74 -35.93
CA ASP A 62 -5.38 -28.85 -36.77
C ASP A 62 -3.97 -29.26 -36.33
N GLY A 63 -3.81 -30.48 -35.81
CA GLY A 63 -2.50 -31.01 -35.46
C GLY A 63 -1.73 -31.45 -36.71
N ASP A 64 -0.41 -31.59 -36.58
CA ASP A 64 0.51 -32.01 -37.66
C ASP A 64 0.14 -33.37 -38.30
N SER A 65 -0.71 -34.16 -37.63
CA SER A 65 -1.24 -35.44 -38.10
C SER A 65 -2.57 -35.34 -38.85
N GLY A 66 -3.09 -34.14 -39.12
CA GLY A 66 -4.41 -33.91 -39.71
C GLY A 66 -5.59 -34.19 -38.77
N LYS A 67 -5.32 -34.53 -37.50
CA LYS A 67 -6.35 -34.69 -36.46
C LYS A 67 -6.61 -33.35 -35.78
N LYS A 68 -7.89 -32.99 -35.68
CA LYS A 68 -8.37 -31.85 -34.88
C LYS A 68 -8.10 -32.11 -33.40
N LEU A 69 -7.23 -31.31 -32.80
CA LEU A 69 -6.91 -31.34 -31.38
C LEU A 69 -7.62 -30.17 -30.69
N LEU A 70 -8.33 -30.48 -29.61
CA LEU A 70 -8.87 -29.47 -28.70
C LEU A 70 -7.74 -28.99 -27.79
N GLN A 71 -7.27 -27.76 -28.01
CA GLN A 71 -6.32 -27.13 -27.13
C GLN A 71 -7.09 -26.23 -26.14
N PRO A 72 -7.10 -26.56 -24.83
CA PRO A 72 -7.66 -25.66 -23.84
C PRO A 72 -6.84 -24.38 -23.78
N CYS A 73 -7.49 -23.23 -23.89
CA CYS A 73 -6.88 -21.91 -23.76
C CYS A 73 -7.13 -21.34 -22.36
N LEU A 74 -8.29 -21.65 -21.76
CA LEU A 74 -8.64 -21.24 -20.39
C LEU A 74 -9.44 -22.36 -19.73
N HIS A 75 -8.93 -22.90 -18.63
CA HIS A 75 -9.61 -23.96 -17.88
C HIS A 75 -10.62 -23.40 -16.87
N TRP A 76 -11.63 -24.20 -16.52
CA TRP A 76 -12.71 -23.78 -15.60
C TRP A 76 -12.21 -23.45 -14.18
N ASN A 77 -11.12 -24.07 -13.75
CA ASN A 77 -10.48 -23.83 -12.46
C ASN A 77 -9.70 -22.50 -12.40
N GLN A 78 -9.34 -21.92 -13.54
CA GLN A 78 -8.65 -20.63 -13.64
C GLN A 78 -9.63 -19.44 -13.63
N LEU A 79 -10.92 -19.68 -13.91
CA LEU A 79 -11.94 -18.63 -13.98
C LEU A 79 -12.09 -17.81 -12.68
N PRO A 80 -12.03 -18.38 -11.47
CA PRO A 80 -12.08 -17.58 -10.24
C PRO A 80 -10.90 -16.61 -10.12
N GLY A 81 -9.68 -17.06 -10.41
CA GLY A 81 -8.48 -16.21 -10.39
C GLY A 81 -8.57 -15.08 -11.41
N TRP A 82 -9.06 -15.37 -12.62
CA TRP A 82 -9.28 -14.36 -13.65
C TRP A 82 -10.34 -13.32 -13.28
N ARG A 83 -11.43 -13.73 -12.62
CA ARG A 83 -12.43 -12.79 -12.11
C ARG A 83 -11.83 -11.86 -11.07
N GLU A 84 -10.99 -12.39 -10.20
CA GLU A 84 -10.30 -11.61 -9.19
C GLU A 84 -9.29 -10.65 -9.83
N LEU A 85 -8.49 -11.11 -10.79
CA LEU A 85 -7.57 -10.28 -11.57
C LEU A 85 -8.29 -9.11 -12.25
N LEU A 86 -9.38 -9.36 -12.98
CA LEU A 86 -10.16 -8.30 -13.62
C LEU A 86 -10.80 -7.35 -12.59
N ARG A 87 -11.27 -7.87 -11.45
CA ARG A 87 -11.79 -7.05 -10.35
C ARG A 87 -10.71 -6.11 -9.80
N ARG A 88 -9.49 -6.59 -9.63
CA ARG A 88 -8.35 -5.77 -9.18
C ARG A 88 -7.97 -4.75 -10.23
N LEU A 89 -7.74 -5.17 -11.47
CA LEU A 89 -7.40 -4.32 -12.63
C LEU A 89 -8.40 -3.17 -12.83
N LYS A 90 -9.70 -3.47 -12.78
CA LYS A 90 -10.78 -2.48 -12.82
C LYS A 90 -10.58 -1.39 -11.75
N SER A 91 -10.15 -1.77 -10.56
CA SER A 91 -10.03 -0.87 -9.41
C SER A 91 -8.72 -0.06 -9.38
N ILE A 92 -7.71 -0.38 -10.19
CA ILE A 92 -6.38 0.22 -10.10
C ILE A 92 -6.40 1.72 -10.43
N LEU A 93 -7.15 2.11 -11.48
CA LEU A 93 -7.07 3.45 -12.06
C LEU A 93 -8.42 4.20 -12.08
N CYS A 94 -9.46 3.64 -11.43
CA CYS A 94 -10.84 4.13 -11.53
C CYS A 94 -11.44 4.66 -10.21
N ARG A 95 -10.66 4.78 -9.12
CA ARG A 95 -11.19 5.38 -7.88
C ARG A 95 -11.20 6.90 -8.01
N LYS A 96 -12.39 7.51 -7.90
CA LYS A 96 -12.52 8.96 -7.77
C LYS A 96 -11.71 9.41 -6.54
N PRO A 97 -10.87 10.46 -6.64
CA PRO A 97 -10.16 11.02 -5.50
C PRO A 97 -11.22 11.58 -4.54
N GLY A 98 -11.48 10.90 -3.42
CA GLY A 98 -12.58 11.28 -2.54
C GLY A 98 -12.55 10.66 -1.15
N HIS A 99 -12.03 9.44 -0.97
CA HIS A 99 -11.97 8.81 0.35
C HIS A 99 -10.65 8.06 0.54
N GLY A 100 -9.67 8.74 1.15
CA GLY A 100 -8.61 8.18 2.00
C GLY A 100 -7.66 7.11 1.47
N GLU A 101 -7.79 6.68 0.21
CA GLU A 101 -7.05 5.54 -0.32
C GLU A 101 -6.25 5.96 -1.55
N SER A 102 -4.98 5.56 -1.55
CA SER A 102 -4.02 5.70 -2.65
C SER A 102 -4.69 5.61 -4.02
N THR A 103 -4.67 6.72 -4.76
CA THR A 103 -4.87 6.74 -6.20
C THR A 103 -3.57 6.29 -6.84
N GLY A 104 -3.53 5.12 -7.50
CA GLY A 104 -2.32 4.70 -8.20
C GLY A 104 -2.19 3.19 -8.39
N ILE A 105 -1.15 2.79 -9.13
CA ILE A 105 -0.83 1.38 -9.43
C ILE A 105 -0.19 0.65 -8.23
N ARG A 106 0.38 1.37 -7.25
CA ARG A 106 1.15 0.81 -6.14
C ARG A 106 0.46 -0.34 -5.38
N PRO A 107 -0.85 -0.26 -5.02
CA PRO A 107 -1.54 -1.38 -4.39
C PRO A 107 -1.53 -2.65 -5.26
N PHE A 108 -1.59 -2.50 -6.59
CA PHE A 108 -1.51 -3.63 -7.51
C PHE A 108 -0.09 -4.18 -7.61
N LEU A 109 0.93 -3.32 -7.60
CA LEU A 109 2.33 -3.76 -7.56
C LEU A 109 2.61 -4.59 -6.30
N LEU A 110 2.04 -4.20 -5.15
CA LEU A 110 2.12 -4.99 -3.91
C LEU A 110 1.39 -6.34 -4.00
N ASP A 111 0.28 -6.41 -4.74
CA ASP A 111 -0.38 -7.70 -5.00
C ASP A 111 0.53 -8.67 -5.77
N LEU A 112 1.35 -8.14 -6.68
CA LEU A 112 2.37 -8.90 -7.41
C LEU A 112 3.56 -9.32 -6.53
N GLN A 113 3.65 -8.82 -5.30
CA GLN A 113 4.56 -9.35 -4.26
C GLN A 113 3.89 -10.44 -3.42
N GLY A 114 2.60 -10.73 -3.64
CA GLY A 114 1.84 -11.70 -2.86
C GLY A 114 1.26 -11.17 -1.55
N VAL A 115 1.23 -9.84 -1.38
CA VAL A 115 0.64 -9.24 -0.19
C VAL A 115 -0.89 -9.42 -0.25
N PRO A 116 -1.51 -10.04 0.77
CA PRO A 116 -2.97 -10.18 0.81
C PRO A 116 -3.63 -8.82 0.96
N ARG A 117 -4.85 -8.68 0.44
CA ARG A 117 -5.72 -7.55 0.76
C ARG A 117 -6.79 -7.98 1.73
N ASN A 118 -7.01 -7.18 2.76
CA ASN A 118 -8.19 -7.33 3.61
C ASN A 118 -9.45 -6.91 2.87
N ASN A 119 -10.49 -7.73 3.00
CA ASN A 119 -11.81 -7.35 2.52
C ASN A 119 -12.38 -6.23 3.42
N LYS A 120 -12.90 -5.17 2.80
CA LYS A 120 -13.44 -4.00 3.54
C LYS A 120 -14.81 -4.26 4.15
N ASP A 121 -15.47 -5.34 3.77
CA ASP A 121 -16.78 -5.68 4.34
C ASP A 121 -16.62 -6.03 5.81
N ALA A 122 -17.34 -5.30 6.67
CA ALA A 122 -17.26 -5.41 8.13
C ALA A 122 -17.60 -6.81 8.68
N VAL A 123 -18.19 -7.67 7.85
CA VAL A 123 -18.55 -9.06 8.19
C VAL A 123 -17.40 -10.05 7.90
N ASP A 124 -16.46 -9.68 7.03
CA ASP A 124 -15.45 -10.59 6.43
C ASP A 124 -14.00 -10.10 6.58
N LYS A 125 -13.72 -9.26 7.60
CA LYS A 125 -12.37 -8.76 7.92
C LYS A 125 -11.32 -9.85 8.22
N SER A 126 -11.74 -11.11 8.31
CA SER A 126 -10.90 -12.28 8.58
C SER A 126 -10.52 -13.07 7.33
N ILE A 127 -10.99 -12.66 6.15
CA ILE A 127 -10.65 -13.30 4.87
C ILE A 127 -9.61 -12.46 4.14
N GLU A 128 -8.37 -12.93 4.20
CA GLU A 128 -7.28 -12.48 3.33
C GLU A 128 -7.58 -12.91 1.89
N VAL A 129 -7.70 -11.94 0.98
CA VAL A 129 -7.87 -12.23 -0.44
C VAL A 129 -6.54 -12.03 -1.14
N TYR A 130 -5.96 -13.12 -1.61
CA TYR A 130 -4.76 -13.11 -2.46
C TYR A 130 -5.14 -13.00 -3.93
N LEU A 131 -4.32 -12.29 -4.73
CA LEU A 131 -4.46 -12.31 -6.19
C LEU A 131 -3.99 -13.68 -6.73
N TYR A 132 -2.82 -14.11 -6.26
CA TYR A 132 -2.25 -15.43 -6.52
C TYR A 132 -2.01 -16.15 -5.19
N PRO A 133 -2.34 -17.45 -5.08
CA PRO A 133 -2.11 -18.20 -3.84
C PRO A 133 -0.63 -18.17 -3.42
N PRO A 134 -0.32 -18.12 -2.11
CA PRO A 134 1.06 -18.15 -1.65
C PRO A 134 1.78 -19.40 -2.17
N LEU A 135 2.87 -19.17 -2.90
CA LEU A 135 3.69 -20.25 -3.44
C LEU A 135 4.46 -20.92 -2.30
N LYS A 136 3.98 -22.09 -1.88
CA LYS A 136 4.68 -22.98 -0.96
C LYS A 136 6.00 -23.43 -1.63
N ASN A 137 7.11 -22.75 -1.33
CA ASN A 137 8.50 -23.07 -1.71
C ASN A 137 9.10 -22.34 -2.94
N SER A 138 8.61 -21.19 -3.39
CA SER A 138 9.35 -20.43 -4.40
C SER A 138 10.36 -19.47 -3.75
N ASN A 139 11.66 -19.73 -3.94
CA ASN A 139 12.71 -18.74 -3.65
C ASN A 139 12.73 -17.58 -4.68
N ASN A 140 11.82 -17.59 -5.67
CA ASN A 140 11.72 -16.55 -6.68
C ASN A 140 10.81 -15.42 -6.17
N PRO A 141 11.34 -14.21 -5.88
CA PRO A 141 10.51 -13.07 -5.46
C PRO A 141 9.60 -12.55 -6.59
N TYR A 142 9.81 -13.00 -7.84
CA TYR A 142 9.06 -12.56 -9.01
C TYR A 142 8.02 -13.57 -9.49
N ALA A 143 7.75 -14.64 -8.74
CA ALA A 143 6.88 -15.70 -9.22
C ALA A 143 5.43 -15.24 -9.47
N HIS A 144 4.89 -14.37 -8.62
CA HIS A 144 3.55 -13.78 -8.86
C HIS A 144 3.55 -12.77 -10.03
N LEU A 145 4.66 -12.09 -10.30
CA LEU A 145 4.82 -11.28 -11.52
C LEU A 145 4.77 -12.17 -12.77
N GLU A 146 5.48 -13.30 -12.75
CA GLU A 146 5.48 -14.29 -13.85
C GLU A 146 4.08 -14.88 -14.07
N GLU A 147 3.35 -15.20 -13.00
CA GLU A 147 1.96 -15.65 -13.08
C GLU A 147 1.05 -14.58 -13.70
N PHE A 148 1.20 -13.32 -13.27
CA PHE A 148 0.45 -12.20 -13.85
C PHE A 148 0.72 -12.01 -15.33
N VAL A 149 1.98 -12.00 -15.73
CA VAL A 149 2.36 -11.89 -17.15
C VAL A 149 1.78 -13.06 -17.94
N GLY A 150 1.84 -14.28 -17.41
CA GLY A 150 1.23 -15.46 -18.02
C GLY A 150 -0.29 -15.31 -18.21
N ASP A 151 -1.00 -14.82 -17.19
CA ASP A 151 -2.43 -14.54 -17.27
C ASP A 151 -2.76 -13.46 -18.31
N VAL A 152 -1.96 -12.39 -18.38
CA VAL A 152 -2.12 -11.32 -19.37
C VAL A 152 -1.90 -11.85 -20.80
N GLN A 153 -0.88 -12.69 -21.03
CA GLN A 153 -0.66 -13.32 -22.33
C GLN A 153 -1.83 -14.21 -22.75
N VAL A 154 -2.37 -15.00 -21.82
CA VAL A 154 -3.53 -15.86 -22.11
C VAL A 154 -4.76 -15.01 -22.38
N LEU A 155 -4.96 -13.93 -21.61
CA LEU A 155 -6.05 -12.97 -21.83
C LEU A 155 -5.95 -12.33 -23.21
N GLN A 156 -4.76 -11.87 -23.60
CA GLN A 156 -4.49 -11.31 -24.93
C GLN A 156 -4.82 -12.33 -26.03
N LYS A 157 -4.35 -13.58 -25.91
CA LYS A 157 -4.64 -14.65 -26.87
C LYS A 157 -6.14 -14.89 -27.01
N VAL A 158 -6.84 -14.94 -25.88
CA VAL A 158 -8.26 -15.30 -25.82
C VAL A 158 -9.17 -14.16 -26.34
N LEU A 159 -8.82 -12.91 -26.06
CA LEU A 159 -9.56 -11.73 -26.54
C LEU A 159 -9.38 -11.48 -28.04
N ASN A 160 -8.24 -11.87 -28.60
CA ASN A 160 -7.96 -11.77 -30.03
C ASN A 160 -8.67 -12.87 -30.87
N ILE A 161 -9.37 -13.83 -30.24
CA ILE A 161 -10.15 -14.82 -30.98
C ILE A 161 -11.40 -14.15 -31.55
N PRO A 162 -11.69 -14.29 -32.86
CA PRO A 162 -12.84 -13.68 -33.50
C PRO A 162 -14.15 -13.99 -32.76
N GLY A 163 -14.93 -12.95 -32.48
CA GLY A 163 -16.18 -13.05 -31.73
C GLY A 163 -16.03 -13.14 -30.21
N MET A 164 -14.80 -13.07 -29.68
CA MET A 164 -14.49 -13.06 -28.24
C MET A 164 -15.24 -14.13 -27.44
N PRO A 165 -15.11 -15.42 -27.80
CA PRO A 165 -15.97 -16.49 -27.26
C PRO A 165 -15.82 -16.72 -25.74
N VAL A 166 -14.74 -16.25 -25.12
CA VAL A 166 -14.60 -16.21 -23.65
C VAL A 166 -15.67 -15.34 -23.00
N LEU A 167 -16.11 -14.32 -23.74
CA LEU A 167 -17.17 -13.41 -23.40
C LEU A 167 -18.48 -13.93 -24.01
N ALA A 168 -19.09 -14.93 -23.36
CA ALA A 168 -20.38 -15.43 -23.80
C ALA A 168 -21.54 -14.46 -23.51
N GLU A 169 -22.17 -13.93 -24.55
CA GLU A 169 -23.43 -13.18 -24.45
C GLU A 169 -24.55 -14.12 -24.00
N GLU A 170 -25.13 -13.89 -22.81
CA GLU A 170 -26.42 -14.49 -22.48
C GLU A 170 -27.50 -13.80 -23.34
N ARG A 171 -28.44 -14.59 -23.87
CA ARG A 171 -29.47 -14.22 -24.87
C ARG A 171 -30.47 -13.12 -24.45
N LEU A 172 -30.15 -12.30 -23.45
CA LEU A 172 -30.99 -11.20 -22.99
C LEU A 172 -30.46 -9.89 -23.57
N SER A 173 -31.12 -9.47 -24.65
CA SER A 173 -31.01 -8.16 -25.29
C SER A 173 -30.96 -7.03 -24.25
N GLY A 174 -29.77 -6.49 -23.99
CA GLY A 174 -29.62 -5.39 -23.03
C GLY A 174 -28.21 -5.11 -22.55
N SER A 175 -27.16 -5.61 -23.25
CA SER A 175 -25.79 -5.14 -23.06
C SER A 175 -25.71 -3.70 -23.57
N LYS A 176 -25.22 -2.77 -22.72
CA LYS A 176 -24.88 -1.40 -23.16
C LYS A 176 -23.49 -1.33 -23.79
N SER A 177 -22.68 -2.37 -23.60
CA SER A 177 -21.35 -2.50 -24.18
C SER A 177 -21.44 -2.68 -25.69
N ASP A 178 -20.87 -1.74 -26.45
CA ASP A 178 -20.73 -1.83 -27.89
C ASP A 178 -19.52 -2.73 -28.23
N LYS A 179 -19.73 -3.75 -29.07
CA LYS A 179 -18.65 -4.64 -29.54
C LYS A 179 -17.52 -3.84 -30.19
N ALA A 180 -17.83 -2.69 -30.80
CA ALA A 180 -16.82 -1.81 -31.36
C ALA A 180 -15.93 -1.17 -30.27
N THR A 181 -16.50 -0.78 -29.12
CA THR A 181 -15.74 -0.27 -27.96
C THR A 181 -14.82 -1.34 -27.38
N MET A 182 -15.30 -2.57 -27.24
CA MET A 182 -14.45 -3.69 -26.79
C MET A 182 -13.31 -3.98 -27.76
N LEU A 183 -13.57 -3.95 -29.06
CA LEU A 183 -12.53 -4.16 -30.08
C LEU A 183 -11.48 -3.04 -30.09
N ASP A 184 -11.90 -1.79 -29.90
CA ASP A 184 -11.01 -0.64 -29.78
C ASP A 184 -10.11 -0.74 -28.52
N LEU A 185 -10.68 -1.15 -27.37
CA LEU A 185 -9.92 -1.37 -26.14
C LEU A 185 -8.90 -2.50 -26.29
N VAL A 186 -9.27 -3.61 -26.95
CA VAL A 186 -8.34 -4.72 -27.23
C VAL A 186 -7.23 -4.28 -28.18
N THR A 187 -7.55 -3.50 -29.22
CA THR A 187 -6.53 -2.93 -30.14
C THR A 187 -5.54 -2.06 -29.37
N LYS A 188 -6.02 -1.10 -28.56
CA LYS A 188 -5.17 -0.23 -27.73
C LYS A 188 -4.34 -1.02 -26.73
N PHE A 189 -4.91 -2.07 -26.14
CA PHE A 189 -4.17 -2.95 -25.24
C PHE A 189 -3.03 -3.67 -25.96
N ASN A 190 -3.27 -4.20 -27.16
CA ASN A 190 -2.22 -4.85 -27.96
C ASN A 190 -1.13 -3.88 -28.44
N GLU A 191 -1.47 -2.61 -28.66
CA GLU A 191 -0.51 -1.58 -29.09
C GLU A 191 0.40 -1.11 -27.95
N VAL A 192 -0.13 -1.05 -26.73
CA VAL A 192 0.56 -0.43 -25.58
C VAL A 192 1.24 -1.48 -24.68
N TRP A 193 0.71 -2.70 -24.61
CA TRP A 193 1.26 -3.74 -23.75
C TRP A 193 2.61 -4.24 -24.27
N ASP A 194 3.66 -3.93 -23.51
CA ASP A 194 5.00 -4.46 -23.69
C ASP A 194 5.38 -5.26 -22.43
N GLU A 195 5.37 -6.58 -22.57
CA GLU A 195 5.66 -7.52 -21.49
C GLU A 195 7.09 -7.37 -20.96
N GLU A 196 8.07 -7.29 -21.86
CA GLU A 196 9.48 -7.23 -21.48
C GLU A 196 9.76 -5.93 -20.74
N MET A 197 9.19 -4.82 -21.23
CA MET A 197 9.29 -3.52 -20.57
C MET A 197 8.61 -3.53 -19.21
N PHE A 198 7.38 -4.05 -19.10
CA PHE A 198 6.66 -4.09 -17.83
C PHE A 198 7.43 -4.91 -16.77
N VAL A 199 7.98 -6.06 -17.15
CA VAL A 199 8.78 -6.91 -16.26
C VAL A 199 10.06 -6.19 -15.81
N ALA A 200 10.76 -5.53 -16.73
CA ALA A 200 11.96 -4.77 -16.40
C ALA A 200 11.65 -3.61 -15.43
N GLN A 201 10.64 -2.81 -15.74
CA GLN A 201 10.21 -1.69 -14.89
C GLN A 201 9.75 -2.13 -13.51
N TYR A 202 9.03 -3.25 -13.41
CA TYR A 202 8.61 -3.80 -12.12
C TYR A 202 9.82 -4.23 -11.27
N LYS A 203 10.82 -4.88 -11.88
CA LYS A 203 12.04 -5.31 -11.18
C LYS A 203 12.84 -4.10 -10.70
N ASP A 204 13.03 -3.10 -11.55
CA ASP A 204 13.70 -1.85 -11.18
C ASP A 204 12.95 -1.18 -10.03
N TRP A 205 11.62 -1.06 -10.11
CA TRP A 205 10.80 -0.50 -9.04
C TRP A 205 10.96 -1.28 -7.72
N TYR A 206 10.95 -2.62 -7.79
CA TYR A 206 11.14 -3.47 -6.62
C TYR A 206 12.51 -3.27 -5.95
N ASP A 207 13.57 -3.19 -6.73
CA ASP A 207 14.93 -2.95 -6.23
C ASP A 207 15.06 -1.57 -5.58
N LEU A 208 14.42 -0.54 -6.16
CA LEU A 208 14.38 0.81 -5.56
C LEU A 208 13.61 0.82 -4.23
N VAL A 209 12.45 0.14 -4.15
CA VAL A 209 11.66 0.01 -2.92
C VAL A 209 12.46 -0.72 -1.83
N LYS A 210 13.17 -1.79 -2.20
CA LYS A 210 14.06 -2.50 -1.27
C LYS A 210 15.17 -1.59 -0.76
N ARG A 211 15.78 -0.78 -1.62
CA ARG A 211 16.78 0.20 -1.21
C ARG A 211 16.20 1.26 -0.27
N GLN A 212 14.98 1.75 -0.51
CA GLN A 212 14.29 2.65 0.43
C GLN A 212 14.09 1.99 1.81
N GLN A 213 13.73 0.71 1.85
CA GLN A 213 13.61 -0.04 3.10
C GLN A 213 14.96 -0.14 3.84
N GLU A 214 16.05 -0.40 3.13
CA GLU A 214 17.39 -0.42 3.72
C GLU A 214 17.77 0.92 4.35
N LEU A 215 17.49 2.04 3.67
CA LEU A 215 17.73 3.39 4.21
C LEU A 215 16.86 3.68 5.45
N ASN A 216 15.64 3.14 5.50
CA ASN A 216 14.73 3.31 6.63
C ASN A 216 15.17 2.52 7.86
N VAL A 217 15.77 1.33 7.69
CA VAL A 217 16.27 0.53 8.82
C VAL A 217 17.65 1.01 9.29
N GLY A 218 18.40 1.69 8.42
CA GLY A 218 19.80 2.03 8.64
C GLY A 218 20.69 0.87 8.23
N THR A 219 21.84 1.18 7.63
CA THR A 219 22.77 0.18 7.10
C THR A 219 24.14 0.31 7.73
N VAL A 220 24.81 -0.81 7.96
CA VAL A 220 26.24 -0.81 8.28
C VAL A 220 27.00 -0.86 6.96
N SER A 221 27.80 0.17 6.71
CA SER A 221 28.64 0.26 5.51
C SER A 221 29.71 -0.84 5.53
N GLU A 222 30.27 -1.21 4.38
CA GLU A 222 31.35 -2.22 4.30
C GLU A 222 32.58 -1.84 5.15
N ASP A 223 32.78 -0.54 5.40
CA ASP A 223 33.83 0.02 6.25
C ASP A 223 33.51 -0.06 7.77
N GLY A 224 32.38 -0.67 8.15
CA GLY A 224 31.92 -0.79 9.54
C GLY A 224 31.28 0.48 10.11
N GLU A 225 31.18 1.57 9.34
CA GLU A 225 30.47 2.77 9.74
C GLU A 225 28.96 2.57 9.61
N GLN A 226 28.26 2.66 10.75
CA GLN A 226 26.81 2.58 10.81
C GLN A 226 26.21 3.88 10.29
N GLN A 227 25.55 3.81 9.14
CA GLN A 227 24.76 4.93 8.65
C GLN A 227 23.48 5.05 9.49
N PRO A 228 23.12 6.26 9.94
CA PRO A 228 21.90 6.47 10.70
C PRO A 228 20.69 6.17 9.83
N SER A 229 19.66 5.57 10.43
CA SER A 229 18.39 5.38 9.75
C SER A 229 17.73 6.73 9.42
N LEU A 230 16.84 6.74 8.43
CA LEU A 230 16.00 7.91 8.14
C LEU A 230 15.21 8.38 9.38
N SER A 231 14.75 7.43 10.22
CA SER A 231 14.05 7.75 11.47
C SER A 231 14.96 8.43 12.48
N GLU A 232 16.18 7.92 12.69
CA GLU A 232 17.16 8.52 13.59
C GLU A 232 17.56 9.93 13.12
N LEU A 233 17.75 10.10 11.82
CA LEU A 233 18.12 11.39 11.25
C LEU A 233 16.96 12.41 11.35
N ALA A 234 15.71 11.96 11.20
CA ALA A 234 14.53 12.79 11.40
C ALA A 234 14.36 13.23 12.86
N GLU A 235 14.59 12.33 13.83
CA GLU A 235 14.65 12.68 15.25
C GLU A 235 15.76 13.69 15.55
N ALA A 236 16.97 13.46 15.04
CA ALA A 236 18.10 14.37 15.25
C ALA A 236 17.82 15.78 14.69
N ILE A 237 17.14 15.89 13.54
CA ILE A 237 16.70 17.19 13.00
C ILE A 237 15.72 17.85 13.96
N ARG A 238 14.70 17.13 14.42
CA ARG A 238 13.68 17.64 15.33
C ARG A 238 14.29 18.14 16.63
N GLU A 239 15.19 17.37 17.24
CA GLU A 239 15.92 17.75 18.45
C GLU A 239 16.72 19.03 18.22
N THR A 240 17.47 19.09 17.11
CA THR A 240 18.28 20.27 16.76
C THR A 240 17.40 21.51 16.52
N GLU A 241 16.24 21.36 15.88
CA GLU A 241 15.26 22.43 15.68
C GLU A 241 14.68 22.93 17.01
N ILE A 242 14.40 22.04 17.95
CA ILE A 242 13.95 22.39 19.30
C ILE A 242 15.04 23.17 20.03
N GLU A 243 16.27 22.67 20.06
CA GLU A 243 17.40 23.33 20.72
C GLU A 243 17.66 24.73 20.16
N LEU A 244 17.63 24.87 18.82
CA LEU A 244 17.79 26.16 18.16
C LEU A 244 16.64 27.10 18.51
N SER A 245 15.41 26.61 18.50
CA SER A 245 14.22 27.39 18.85
C SER A 245 14.31 27.91 20.28
N ILE A 246 14.81 27.10 21.22
CA ILE A 246 15.06 27.51 22.61
C ILE A 246 16.17 28.57 22.66
N ALA A 247 17.28 28.35 21.95
CA ALA A 247 18.42 29.27 21.94
C ALA A 247 18.06 30.64 21.32
N MET A 248 17.14 30.67 20.36
CA MET A 248 16.68 31.87 19.67
C MET A 248 15.47 32.55 20.35
N ALA A 249 14.80 31.86 21.29
CA ALA A 249 13.65 32.42 21.98
C ALA A 249 14.04 33.62 22.84
N SER A 250 13.22 34.66 22.80
CA SER A 250 13.36 35.80 23.71
C SER A 250 13.07 35.38 25.15
N LYS A 251 13.63 36.13 26.11
CA LYS A 251 13.37 35.91 27.54
C LYS A 251 11.88 35.91 27.87
N ASP A 252 11.11 36.83 27.30
CA ASP A 252 9.66 36.93 27.52
C ASP A 252 8.91 35.69 27.01
N GLN A 253 9.33 35.12 25.87
CA GLN A 253 8.77 33.87 25.36
C GLN A 253 9.10 32.69 26.27
N LEU A 254 10.34 32.58 26.75
CA LEU A 254 10.75 31.54 27.69
C LEU A 254 10.03 31.66 29.04
N ASP A 255 9.86 32.86 29.56
CA ASP A 255 9.12 33.12 30.80
C ASP A 255 7.62 32.77 30.66
N MET A 256 7.02 33.07 29.50
CA MET A 256 5.65 32.66 29.19
C MET A 256 5.50 31.14 29.14
N VAL A 257 6.43 30.42 28.47
CA VAL A 257 6.43 28.96 28.41
C VAL A 257 6.63 28.36 29.80
N ARG A 258 7.56 28.90 30.59
CA ARG A 258 7.81 28.48 31.97
C ARG A 258 6.55 28.61 32.83
N LYS A 259 5.85 29.75 32.76
CA LYS A 259 4.59 29.95 33.48
C LYS A 259 3.54 28.92 33.07
N ARG A 260 3.41 28.66 31.76
CA ARG A 260 2.47 27.67 31.24
C ARG A 260 2.81 26.24 31.67
N LEU A 261 4.09 25.89 31.74
CA LEU A 261 4.55 24.60 32.26
C LEU A 261 4.21 24.46 33.76
N GLU A 262 4.38 25.52 34.54
CA GLU A 262 4.02 25.53 35.96
C GLU A 262 2.51 25.38 36.17
N ASP A 263 1.70 26.06 35.36
CA ASP A 263 0.24 25.92 35.35
C ASP A 263 -0.17 24.47 35.00
N LEU A 264 0.51 23.85 34.02
CA LEU A 264 0.29 22.46 33.64
C LEU A 264 0.69 21.48 34.76
N ARG A 265 1.81 21.71 35.45
CA ARG A 265 2.23 20.92 36.61
C ARG A 265 1.21 21.00 37.74
N SER A 266 0.75 22.21 38.06
CA SER A 266 -0.32 22.42 39.05
C SER A 266 -1.62 21.70 38.65
N SER A 267 -1.99 21.76 37.37
CA SER A 267 -3.15 21.05 36.83
C SER A 267 -3.00 19.53 36.92
N LYS A 268 -1.83 18.97 36.57
CA LYS A 268 -1.51 17.54 36.68
C LYS A 268 -1.63 17.07 38.14
N ALA A 269 -1.06 17.80 39.09
CA ALA A 269 -1.14 17.48 40.52
C ALA A 269 -2.59 17.48 41.03
N LYS A 270 -3.40 18.46 40.63
CA LYS A 270 -4.84 18.51 40.99
C LYS A 270 -5.61 17.32 40.41
N ARG A 271 -5.37 16.97 39.15
CA ARG A 271 -6.03 15.81 38.51
C ARG A 271 -5.64 14.49 39.18
N HIS A 272 -4.36 14.34 39.54
CA HIS A 272 -3.89 13.16 40.31
C HIS A 272 -4.60 13.07 41.67
N ALA A 273 -4.71 14.17 42.42
CA ALA A 273 -5.39 14.17 43.71
C ALA A 273 -6.86 13.71 43.60
N VAL A 274 -7.58 14.18 42.56
CA VAL A 274 -8.95 13.74 42.28
C VAL A 274 -9.00 12.26 41.92
N LEU A 275 -8.11 11.80 41.04
CA LEU A 275 -8.04 10.39 40.63
C LEU A 275 -7.75 9.48 41.84
N ALA A 276 -6.78 9.85 42.67
CA ALA A 276 -6.42 9.10 43.88
C ALA A 276 -7.61 8.99 44.84
N SER A 277 -8.35 10.08 45.04
CA SER A 277 -9.57 10.09 45.86
C SER A 277 -10.64 9.14 45.31
N ILE A 278 -10.89 9.17 43.99
CA ILE A 278 -11.90 8.30 43.36
C ILE A 278 -11.50 6.83 43.48
N VAL A 279 -10.23 6.49 43.20
CA VAL A 279 -9.73 5.12 43.28
C VAL A 279 -9.80 4.60 44.71
N GLN A 280 -9.47 5.43 45.69
CA GLN A 280 -9.61 5.08 47.10
C GLN A 280 -11.08 4.83 47.49
N ASP A 281 -12.00 5.71 47.11
CA ASP A 281 -13.43 5.56 47.41
C ASP A 281 -14.01 4.28 46.78
N VAL A 282 -13.65 3.99 45.53
CA VAL A 282 -14.09 2.79 44.81
C VAL A 282 -13.46 1.52 45.41
N GLY A 283 -12.17 1.54 45.70
CA GLY A 283 -11.46 0.42 46.33
C GLY A 283 -12.08 0.05 47.68
N MET A 284 -12.37 1.04 48.51
CA MET A 284 -13.03 0.83 49.80
C MET A 284 -14.47 0.32 49.65
N ARG A 285 -15.25 0.84 48.69
CA ARG A 285 -16.67 0.48 48.55
C ARG A 285 -16.89 -0.87 47.89
N GLU A 286 -16.12 -1.18 46.85
CA GLU A 286 -16.35 -2.34 45.99
C GLU A 286 -15.43 -3.52 46.33
N LEU A 287 -14.22 -3.25 46.82
CA LEU A 287 -13.17 -4.26 47.03
C LEU A 287 -12.80 -4.45 48.50
N ASP A 288 -13.27 -3.57 49.40
CA ASP A 288 -12.86 -3.50 50.81
C ASP A 288 -11.32 -3.38 50.98
N GLU A 289 -10.68 -2.72 50.01
CA GLU A 289 -9.23 -2.53 49.97
C GLU A 289 -8.84 -1.05 49.90
N ILE A 290 -7.77 -0.68 50.62
CA ILE A 290 -7.16 0.66 50.53
C ILE A 290 -6.16 0.66 49.38
N ILE A 291 -6.57 1.19 48.22
CA ILE A 291 -5.70 1.36 47.05
C ILE A 291 -5.07 2.76 47.09
N ILE A 292 -3.74 2.82 47.17
CA ILE A 292 -2.98 4.08 47.17
C ILE A 292 -2.43 4.33 45.76
N VAL A 293 -2.80 5.46 45.17
CA VAL A 293 -2.30 5.89 43.85
C VAL A 293 -1.08 6.79 44.03
N SER A 294 0.10 6.30 43.67
CA SER A 294 1.34 7.08 43.72
C SER A 294 1.27 8.34 42.84
N PRO A 295 1.85 9.46 43.26
CA PRO A 295 1.95 10.66 42.43
C PRO A 295 2.77 10.36 41.17
N PRO A 296 2.44 11.00 40.04
CA PRO A 296 3.25 10.87 38.84
C PRO A 296 4.62 11.52 39.06
N GLU A 297 5.70 10.90 38.57
CA GLU A 297 7.04 11.47 38.73
C GLU A 297 7.12 12.84 38.02
N GLU A 298 7.87 13.77 38.63
CA GLU A 298 8.01 15.16 38.14
C GLU A 298 8.63 15.23 36.74
N ASN A 299 9.51 14.27 36.45
CA ASN A 299 10.22 14.13 35.17
C ASN A 299 9.78 12.87 34.41
N ALA A 300 8.71 12.18 34.83
CA ALA A 300 8.17 11.10 34.02
C ALA A 300 7.76 11.71 32.68
N THR A 301 8.51 11.35 31.64
CA THR A 301 8.07 11.52 30.26
C THR A 301 6.68 10.93 30.21
N ALA A 302 5.70 11.75 29.82
CA ALA A 302 4.43 11.18 29.43
C ALA A 302 4.72 10.41 28.15
N GLU A 303 5.04 9.12 28.29
CA GLU A 303 4.83 8.15 27.24
C GLU A 303 3.33 8.13 27.05
N PHE A 304 2.85 9.07 26.24
CA PHE A 304 1.56 8.87 25.62
C PHE A 304 1.67 7.52 24.94
N PRO A 305 0.72 6.57 25.17
CA PRO A 305 0.64 5.42 24.28
C PRO A 305 0.66 6.02 22.88
N LYS A 306 1.67 5.66 22.06
CA LYS A 306 1.92 6.28 20.76
C LYS A 306 0.56 6.55 20.14
N LEU A 307 0.16 7.83 20.11
CA LEU A 307 -1.20 8.24 19.74
C LEU A 307 -1.28 8.01 18.24
N SER A 308 -1.55 6.75 17.89
CA SER A 308 -1.26 6.13 16.61
C SER A 308 0.25 6.20 16.26
N GLU A 309 0.91 5.06 16.04
CA GLU A 309 2.12 4.98 15.17
C GLU A 309 1.81 5.32 13.71
N LEU A 310 0.62 5.84 13.46
CA LEU A 310 -0.21 5.42 12.37
C LEU A 310 -0.75 6.67 11.66
N GLY A 311 -0.19 7.86 11.87
CA GLY A 311 -0.58 9.08 11.15
C GLY A 311 -2.11 9.30 11.03
N LEU A 312 -2.54 10.05 10.01
CA LEU A 312 -3.97 10.27 9.72
C LEU A 312 -4.66 9.06 9.07
N PHE A 313 -3.93 7.99 8.74
CA PHE A 313 -4.37 6.87 7.89
C PHE A 313 -4.25 5.50 8.52
N GLY A 314 -3.76 5.39 9.73
CA GLY A 314 -3.29 4.11 10.23
C GLY A 314 -4.36 3.28 10.92
N ASP A 315 -5.48 3.88 11.32
CA ASP A 315 -6.68 3.10 11.58
C ASP A 315 -7.16 2.39 10.30
N GLN A 316 -6.96 2.96 9.11
CA GLN A 316 -7.24 2.30 7.83
C GLN A 316 -6.23 1.19 7.49
N LEU A 317 -4.94 1.39 7.79
CA LEU A 317 -3.87 0.40 7.55
C LEU A 317 -3.90 -0.79 8.53
N THR A 318 -4.30 -0.53 9.78
CA THR A 318 -4.49 -1.58 10.80
C THR A 318 -5.74 -2.39 10.50
N MET A 319 -6.81 -1.75 10.01
CA MET A 319 -7.96 -2.46 9.47
C MET A 319 -7.64 -3.25 8.20
N SER A 320 -6.57 -2.90 7.46
CA SER A 320 -6.13 -3.62 6.27
C SER A 320 -5.09 -4.71 6.52
N GLY A 321 -4.71 -4.98 7.77
CA GLY A 321 -3.88 -6.15 8.14
C GLY A 321 -2.41 -6.02 7.75
N GLU A 322 -1.96 -4.82 7.41
CA GLU A 322 -0.58 -4.57 6.98
C GLU A 322 0.32 -4.31 8.20
N VAL A 323 1.54 -4.88 8.16
CA VAL A 323 2.62 -4.47 9.07
C VAL A 323 3.17 -3.15 8.55
N LEU A 324 3.10 -2.11 9.36
CA LEU A 324 3.55 -0.76 8.98
C LEU A 324 5.03 -0.76 8.56
N PRO A 325 5.37 -0.14 7.42
CA PRO A 325 6.66 0.52 7.34
C PRO A 325 6.60 1.74 8.27
N LEU A 326 7.49 1.80 9.26
CA LEU A 326 7.74 3.02 10.01
C LEU A 326 8.10 4.14 9.01
N GLY A 327 7.29 5.19 8.97
CA GLY A 327 7.42 6.35 8.08
C GLY A 327 6.44 7.46 8.44
#